data_AF-A0A136MXR7-F1
#
_entry.id   AF-A0A136MXR7-F1
#
_cell.length_a   1.000
_cell.length_b   1.000
_cell.length_c   1.000
_cell.angle_alpha   90.00
_cell.angle_beta   90.00
_cell.angle_gamma   90.00
#
_symmetry.space_group_name_H-M   'P 1'
#
loop_
_entity.id
_entity.type
_entity.pdbx_description
1 polymer ?
#
loop_
_entity_poly.entity_id
_entity_poly.type
_entity_poly.pdbx_seq_one_letter_code
_entity_poly.pdbx_strand_id
1 'polypeptide(L)' 'MIEVQFNPWDKTCQAEEEQTLLEIALEEDLLLPHDCGGDAVCSTCAIRVIEGMECLSPVEPLEQEALD' A
#
# COMPACT_ATOMS: atom_id res chain seq x y z
N MET A 1 -14.15 -2.27 10.88
CA MET A 1 -12.86 -2.93 11.08
C MET A 1 -12.49 -3.47 9.71
N ILE A 2 -11.48 -2.89 9.08
CA ILE A 2 -11.08 -3.18 7.70
C ILE A 2 -9.98 -4.25 7.78
N GLU A 3 -10.03 -5.23 6.90
CA GLU A 3 -9.01 -6.28 6.83
C GLU A 3 -8.24 -6.16 5.51
N VAL A 4 -6.91 -6.26 5.59
CA VAL A 4 -6.01 -6.21 4.44
C VAL A 4 -5.15 -7.47 4.45
N GLN A 5 -5.10 -8.18 3.33
CA GLN A 5 -4.24 -9.35 3.15
C GLN A 5 -3.04 -9.02 2.26
N PHE A 6 -1.82 -9.21 2.78
CA PHE A 6 -0.58 -9.03 2.04
C PHE A 6 -0.03 -10.35 1.51
N ASN A 7 0.15 -10.40 0.19
CA ASN A 7 0.83 -11.49 -0.51
C ASN A 7 2.24 -11.05 -0.94
N PRO A 8 3.27 -11.92 -0.91
CA PRO A 8 3.23 -13.37 -0.71
C PRO A 8 3.38 -13.82 0.77
N TRP A 9 3.30 -12.90 1.72
CA TRP A 9 3.52 -13.20 3.15
C TRP A 9 2.36 -13.97 3.82
N ASP A 10 1.23 -14.13 3.13
CA ASP A 10 0.00 -14.74 3.66
C ASP A 10 -0.39 -14.14 5.01
N LYS A 11 -0.29 -12.81 5.11
CA LYS A 11 -0.50 -12.05 6.34
C LYS A 11 -1.76 -11.21 6.23
N THR A 12 -2.70 -11.41 7.16
CA THR A 12 -3.89 -10.59 7.30
C THR A 12 -3.70 -9.61 8.44
N CYS A 13 -3.90 -8.33 8.16
CA CYS A 13 -3.69 -7.23 9.09
C CYS A 13 -5.01 -6.45 9.29
N GLN A 14 -5.17 -5.86 10.46
CA GLN A 14 -6.26 -4.94 10.73
C GLN A 14 -5.86 -3.54 10.26
N ALA A 15 -6.80 -2.83 9.64
CA ALA A 15 -6.58 -1.48 9.12
C ALA A 15 -7.63 -0.51 9.67
N GLU A 16 -7.20 0.73 9.84
CA GLU A 16 -8.07 1.87 10.13
C GLU A 16 -8.48 2.60 8.84
N GLU A 17 -9.59 3.33 8.88
CA GLU A 17 -9.93 4.24 7.77
C GLU A 17 -8.83 5.29 7.63
N GLU A 18 -8.52 5.69 6.38
CA GLU A 18 -7.46 6.65 6.04
C GLU A 18 -6.01 6.16 6.30
N GLN A 19 -5.82 4.95 6.82
CA GLN A 19 -4.50 4.33 6.95
C GLN A 19 -3.98 3.83 5.60
N THR A 20 -2.72 4.10 5.28
CA THR A 20 -2.10 3.66 4.03
C THR A 20 -1.65 2.21 4.09
N LEU A 21 -1.60 1.55 2.92
CA LEU A 21 -1.10 0.17 2.82
C LEU A 21 0.40 0.07 3.16
N LEU A 22 1.17 1.14 2.96
CA LEU A 22 2.57 1.22 3.35
C LEU A 22 2.71 1.26 4.88
N GLU A 23 1.93 2.08 5.58
CA GLU A 23 1.95 2.13 7.05
C GLU A 23 1.64 0.77 7.66
N ILE A 24 0.57 0.10 7.18
CA ILE A 24 0.19 -1.23 7.67
C ILE A 24 1.32 -2.24 7.43
N ALA A 25 1.97 -2.19 6.25
CA ALA A 25 3.09 -3.09 5.96
C ALA A 25 4.28 -2.85 6.92
N LEU A 26 4.60 -1.59 7.23
CA LEU A 26 5.70 -1.22 8.14
C LEU A 26 5.40 -1.61 9.60
N GLU A 27 4.18 -1.36 10.08
CA GLU A 27 3.72 -1.75 11.42
C GLU A 27 3.80 -3.26 11.64
N GLU A 28 3.61 -4.02 10.55
CA GLU A 28 3.57 -5.47 10.55
C GLU A 28 4.91 -6.11 10.14
N ASP A 29 5.99 -5.33 10.09
CA ASP A 29 7.36 -5.74 9.74
C ASP A 29 7.44 -6.45 8.36
N LEU A 30 6.56 -6.08 7.42
CA LEU A 30 6.59 -6.59 6.06
C LEU A 30 7.63 -5.82 5.23
N LEU A 31 8.43 -6.57 4.47
CA LEU A 31 9.48 -5.99 3.62
C LEU A 31 8.87 -5.43 2.33
N LEU A 32 8.31 -4.22 2.41
CA LEU A 32 7.89 -3.43 1.27
C LEU A 32 8.90 -2.31 1.02
N PRO A 33 9.65 -2.31 -0.10
CA PRO A 33 10.64 -1.26 -0.39
C PRO A 33 9.99 0.13 -0.47
N HIS A 34 10.63 1.16 0.08
CA HIS A 34 10.07 2.52 0.18
C HIS A 34 11.18 3.57 0.15
N ASP A 35 11.92 3.65 -0.94
CA ASP A 35 13.14 4.46 -1.02
C ASP A 35 12.89 5.96 -0.80
N CYS A 36 11.70 6.45 -1.17
CA CYS A 36 11.27 7.84 -0.92
C CYS A 36 10.46 8.02 0.38
N GLY A 37 10.24 6.97 1.17
CA GLY A 37 9.46 7.06 2.41
C GLY A 37 7.95 7.27 2.25
N GLY A 38 7.39 7.17 1.03
CA GLY A 38 5.96 7.36 0.77
C GLY A 38 5.58 8.71 0.17
N ASP A 39 6.55 9.54 -0.24
CA ASP A 39 6.33 10.87 -0.83
C ASP A 39 5.89 10.87 -2.33
N ALA A 40 5.43 9.73 -2.87
CA ALA A 40 5.04 9.58 -4.28
C ALA A 40 6.11 10.00 -5.31
N VAL A 41 7.40 9.82 -4.98
CA VAL A 41 8.55 10.19 -5.84
C VAL A 41 9.21 8.99 -6.51
N CYS A 42 9.04 7.78 -5.95
CA CYS A 42 9.55 6.53 -6.50
C CYS A 42 8.42 5.50 -6.61
N SER A 43 8.68 4.37 -7.26
CA SER A 43 7.74 3.25 -7.40
C SER A 43 8.10 2.00 -6.60
N THR A 44 9.02 2.08 -5.64
CA THR A 44 9.51 0.89 -4.94
C THR A 44 8.46 0.24 -4.03
N CYS A 45 7.50 1.02 -3.54
CA CYS A 45 6.38 0.54 -2.72
C CYS A 45 5.15 0.15 -3.54
N ALA A 46 5.25 0.17 -4.88
CA ALA A 46 4.13 -0.16 -5.75
C ALA A 46 3.65 -1.61 -5.51
N ILE A 47 2.34 -1.78 -5.43
CA ILE A 47 1.68 -3.07 -5.26
C ILE A 47 0.63 -3.29 -6.34
N ARG A 48 0.14 -4.53 -6.42
CA ARG A 48 -1.02 -4.87 -7.24
C ARG A 48 -2.19 -5.24 -6.35
N VAL A 49 -3.29 -4.50 -6.47
CA VAL A 49 -4.55 -4.83 -5.81
C VAL A 49 -5.20 -6.00 -6.56
N ILE A 50 -5.43 -7.10 -5.86
CA ILE A 50 -6.06 -8.31 -6.42
C ILE A 50 -7.59 -8.23 -6.24
N GLU A 51 -8.05 -7.76 -5.09
CA GLU A 51 -9.46 -7.59 -4.69
C GLU A 51 -9.59 -6.34 -3.78
N GLY A 52 -10.78 -5.75 -3.72
CA GLY A 52 -11.08 -4.62 -2.82
C GLY A 52 -10.63 -3.24 -3.32
N MET A 53 -10.45 -3.05 -4.63
CA MET A 53 -10.06 -1.75 -5.21
C MET A 53 -11.09 -0.65 -4.89
N GLU A 54 -12.37 -1.01 -4.73
CA GLU A 54 -13.45 -0.10 -4.35
C GLU A 54 -13.31 0.49 -2.94
N CYS A 55 -12.45 -0.09 -2.09
CA CYS A 55 -12.17 0.40 -0.74
C CYS A 55 -11.04 1.45 -0.71
N LEU A 56 -10.40 1.71 -1.86
CA LEU A 56 -9.24 2.60 -1.97
C LEU A 56 -9.61 3.93 -2.64
N SER A 57 -8.85 4.97 -2.34
CA SER A 57 -8.88 6.21 -3.11
C SER A 57 -8.44 5.95 -4.56
N PRO A 58 -8.90 6.78 -5.51
CA PRO A 58 -8.33 6.77 -6.84
C PRO A 58 -6.85 7.14 -6.78
N VAL A 59 -6.06 6.58 -7.70
CA VAL A 59 -4.65 6.94 -7.89
C VAL A 59 -4.54 8.44 -8.18
N GLU A 60 -3.67 9.12 -7.44
CA GLU A 60 -3.43 10.55 -7.62
C GLU A 60 -2.44 10.84 -8.75
N PRO A 61 -2.42 12.06 -9.34
CA PRO A 61 -1.53 12.38 -10.46
C PRO A 61 -0.04 12.13 -10.17
N LEU A 62 0.43 12.47 -8.97
CA LEU A 62 1.83 12.26 -8.58
C LEU A 62 2.16 10.76 -8.46
N GLU A 63 1.25 9.96 -7.93
CA GLU A 63 1.42 8.50 -7.87
C GLU A 63 1.45 7.91 -9.28
N GLN A 64 0.57 8.36 -10.17
CA GLN A 64 0.55 7.91 -11.57
C GLN A 64 1.87 8.25 -12.28
N GLU A 65 2.39 9.47 -12.11
CA GLU A 65 3.67 9.89 -12.67
C GLU A 65 4.86 9.04 -12.17
N ALA A 66 4.82 8.56 -10.91
CA ALA A 66 5.86 7.70 -10.36
C ALA A 66 5.78 6.24 -10.86
N LEU A 67 4.60 5.79 -11.31
CA LEU A 67 4.33 4.43 -11.77
C LEU A 67 4.61 4.20 -13.28
N ASP A 68 4.67 5.28 -14.07
CA ASP A 68 4.99 5.26 -15.52
C ASP A 68 6.50 5.15 -15.81
#